data_AF-A0A517VEL5-F1
#
_entry.id   AF-A0A517VEL5-F1
#
_cell.length_a   1.000
_cell.length_b   1.000
_cell.length_c   1.000
_cell.angle_alpha   90.00
_cell.angle_beta   90.00
_cell.angle_gamma   90.00
#
_symmetry.space_group_name_H-M   'P 1'
#
loop_
_entity.id
_entity.type
_entity.pdbx_description
1 polymer ?
#
loop_
_entity_poly.entity_id
_entity_poly.type
_entity_poly.pdbx_seq_one_letter_code
_entity_poly.pdbx_strand_id
1 'polypeptide(L)' 'MNINILEHHTSETCTWCEKTKECVTAEFNDAFIGKAAMCWSCLQKAVKVRSRKETNPAIGSNAKATNS' A
#
# COMPACT_ATOMS: atom_id res chain seq x y z
N MET A 1 -3.75 -9.50 2.69
CA MET A 1 -2.41 -9.05 2.22
C MET A 1 -1.28 -9.40 3.22
N ASN A 2 -0.17 -9.99 2.75
CA ASN A 2 1.08 -10.20 3.51
C ASN A 2 2.24 -9.40 2.90
N ILE A 3 3.21 -8.99 3.73
CA ILE A 3 4.37 -8.19 3.35
C ILE A 3 5.63 -8.82 3.93
N ASN A 4 6.63 -9.04 3.09
CA ASN A 4 7.94 -9.53 3.53
C ASN A 4 8.89 -8.36 3.69
N ILE A 5 9.60 -8.30 4.83
CA ILE A 5 10.72 -7.40 5.04
C ILE A 5 12.00 -8.20 4.78
N LEU A 6 12.76 -7.78 3.77
CA LEU A 6 13.92 -8.53 3.28
C LEU A 6 15.24 -7.98 3.84
N GLU A 7 15.35 -6.66 3.96
CA GLU A 7 16.60 -5.99 4.35
C GLU A 7 16.29 -4.67 5.06
N HIS A 8 17.16 -4.28 5.99
CA HIS A 8 17.11 -3.01 6.71
C HIS A 8 18.24 -2.10 6.22
N HIS A 9 17.91 -0.86 5.87
CA HIS A 9 18.84 0.15 5.39
C HIS A 9 18.86 1.33 6.34
N THR A 10 20.04 1.66 6.89
CA THR A 10 20.21 2.82 7.77
C THR A 10 20.03 4.15 7.03
N SER A 11 20.33 4.18 5.73
CA SER A 11 20.12 5.32 4.84
C SER A 11 19.98 4.87 3.39
N GLU A 12 18.76 4.93 2.86
CA GLU A 12 18.45 4.63 1.45
C GLU A 12 17.33 5.56 0.95
N THR A 13 17.21 5.74 -0.36
CA THR A 13 16.16 6.55 -0.98
C THR A 13 14.85 5.78 -1.02
N CYS A 14 13.86 6.26 -0.26
CA CYS A 14 12.53 5.65 -0.26
C CYS A 14 11.86 5.81 -1.63
N THR A 15 11.49 4.70 -2.27
CA THR A 15 10.87 4.67 -3.61
C THR A 15 9.55 5.46 -3.69
N TRP A 16 8.85 5.64 -2.57
CA TRP A 16 7.57 6.37 -2.57
C TRP A 16 7.76 7.87 -2.41
N CYS A 17 8.46 8.32 -1.36
CA CYS A 17 8.57 9.75 -1.06
C CYS A 17 9.86 10.40 -1.55
N GLU A 18 10.75 9.62 -2.19
CA GLU A 18 12.01 10.07 -2.79
C GLU A 18 12.95 10.79 -1.81
N LYS A 19 12.81 10.50 -0.51
CA LYS A 19 13.67 11.04 0.54
C LYS A 19 14.63 9.96 1.01
N THR A 20 15.91 10.31 1.13
CA THR A 20 16.94 9.47 1.75
C THR A 20 16.76 9.46 3.27
N LYS A 21 16.54 8.27 3.83
CA LYS A 21 16.35 8.03 5.27
C LYS A 21 16.39 6.53 5.55
N GLU A 22 16.20 6.14 6.81
CA GLU A 22 16.03 4.74 7.18
C GLU A 22 14.87 4.11 6.39
N CYS A 23 15.18 3.00 5.73
CA CYS A 23 14.25 2.26 4.88
C CYS A 23 14.38 0.76 5.12
N VAL A 24 13.37 0.02 4.69
CA VAL A 24 13.40 -1.43 4.58
C VAL A 24 13.08 -1.84 3.14
N THR A 25 13.73 -2.88 2.65
CA THR A 25 13.30 -3.53 1.40
C THR A 25 12.05 -4.34 1.72
N ALA A 26 10.90 -3.90 1.20
CA ALA A 26 9.62 -4.57 1.36
C ALA A 26 9.18 -5.21 0.04
N GLU A 27 8.48 -6.35 0.12
CA GLU A 27 7.85 -7.04 -1.01
C GLU A 27 6.41 -7.42 -0.66
N PHE A 28 5.45 -7.02 -1.49
CA PHE A 28 4.05 -7.37 -1.33
C PHE A 28 3.74 -8.63 -2.13
N ASN A 29 3.22 -9.67 -1.47
CA ASN A 29 2.96 -10.97 -2.11
C ASN A 29 1.89 -10.93 -3.22
N ASP A 30 1.12 -9.84 -3.29
CA ASP A 30 0.09 -9.60 -4.30
C ASP A 30 0.56 -8.71 -5.46
N ALA A 31 1.88 -8.51 -5.57
CA ALA A 31 2.53 -7.69 -6.59
C ALA A 31 2.07 -6.21 -6.61
N PHE A 32 1.48 -5.69 -5.52
CA PHE A 32 1.13 -4.27 -5.42
C PHE A 32 2.36 -3.36 -5.55
N ILE A 33 3.40 -3.70 -4.79
CA ILE A 33 4.75 -3.14 -4.91
C ILE A 33 5.67 -4.37 -4.91
N GLY A 34 6.56 -4.45 -5.91
CA GLY A 34 7.61 -5.46 -5.94
C GLY A 34 8.63 -5.25 -4.82
N LYS A 35 9.86 -5.72 -5.00
CA LYS A 35 10.94 -5.40 -4.07
C LYS A 35 11.29 -3.91 -4.18
N ALA A 36 11.02 -3.15 -3.12
CA ALA A 36 11.27 -1.71 -3.09
C ALA A 36 11.76 -1.24 -1.72
N ALA A 37 12.68 -0.27 -1.72
CA ALA A 37 13.14 0.39 -0.50
C ALA A 37 12.10 1.39 -0.01
N MET A 38 11.59 1.19 1.21
CA MET A 38 10.52 2.00 1.77
C MET A 38 10.81 2.40 3.21
N CYS A 39 10.64 3.69 3.53
CA CYS A 39 10.61 4.10 4.92
C CYS A 39 9.33 3.59 5.61
N TRP A 40 9.39 3.43 6.94
CA TRP A 40 8.28 2.93 7.74
C TRP A 40 6.97 3.69 7.55
N SER A 41 7.03 5.02 7.45
CA SER A 41 5.81 5.84 7.28
C SER A 41 5.16 5.66 5.92
N CYS A 42 5.95 5.50 4.85
CA CYS A 42 5.41 5.18 3.53
C CYS A 42 4.91 3.74 3.46
N LEU A 43 5.59 2.78 4.11
CA LEU A 43 5.15 1.40 4.16
C LEU A 43 3.79 1.29 4.85
N GLN A 44 3.60 1.95 6.00
CA GLN A 44 2.30 2.01 6.67
C GLN A 44 1.20 2.63 5.79
N LYS A 45 1.51 3.65 4.99
CA LYS A 45 0.58 4.23 4.02
C LYS A 45 0.25 3.25 2.89
N ALA A 46 1.24 2.55 2.35
CA ALA A 46 1.06 1.50 1.34
C ALA A 46 0.06 0.44 1.84
N VAL A 47 0.25 -0.03 3.07
CA VAL A 47 -0.64 -0.99 3.75
C VAL A 47 -2.06 -0.46 3.87
N LYS A 48 -2.23 0.80 4.29
CA LYS A 48 -3.55 1.44 4.40
C LYS A 48 -4.24 1.60 3.05
N VAL A 49 -3.51 1.99 2.01
CA VAL A 49 -4.05 2.11 0.64
C VAL A 49 -4.49 0.73 0.14
N ARG A 50 -3.69 -0.30 0.39
CA ARG A 50 -3.98 -1.65 -0.13
C ARG A 50 -5.09 -2.35 0.64
N SER A 51 -5.11 -2.29 1.97
CA SER A 51 -6.18 -2.88 2.80
C SER A 51 -7.57 -2.34 2.48
N ARG A 52 -7.70 -1.05 2.14
CA ARG A 52 -8.97 -0.44 1.72
C ARG A 52 -9.54 -1.04 0.42
N LYS A 53 -8.72 -1.65 -0.44
CA LYS A 53 -9.21 -2.36 -1.64
C LYS A 53 -9.87 -3.69 -1.29
N GLU A 54 -9.46 -4.37 -0.22
CA GLU A 54 -10.06 -5.64 0.21
C GLU A 54 -11.42 -5.41 0.93
N THR A 55 -11.69 -4.21 1.46
CA THR A 55 -12.87 -3.92 2.30
C THR A 55 -14.02 -3.22 1.60
N ASN A 56 -14.03 -3.12 0.26
CA ASN A 56 -15.14 -2.49 -0.46
C ASN A 56 -16.04 -3.56 -1.13
N PRO A 57 -17.01 -4.16 -0.42
CA PRO A 57 -18.13 -4.78 -1.11
C PRO A 57 -18.84 -3.65 -1.86
N ALA A 58 -19.01 -3.82 -3.16
CA ALA A 58 -19.69 -2.86 -4.03
C ALA A 58 -20.99 -2.34 -3.38
N ILE A 59 -20.99 -1.08 -2.94
CA ILE A 59 -22.24 -0.40 -2.59
C ILE A 59 -22.77 0.25 -3.86
N GLY A 60 -23.80 -0.41 -4.41
CA GLY A 60 -25.03 0.29 -4.81
C GLY A 60 -25.11 0.73 -6.27
N SER A 61 -25.56 -0.17 -7.13
CA SER A 61 -26.34 0.14 -8.32
C SER A 61 -27.37 1.23 -8.01
N ASN A 62 -27.30 2.36 -8.70
CA ASN A 62 -28.29 3.42 -8.62
C ASN A 62 -29.55 2.96 -9.38
N ALA A 63 -30.37 2.12 -8.74
CA ALA A 63 -31.71 1.81 -9.21
C ALA A 63 -32.62 2.99 -8.83
N LYS A 64 -32.80 3.90 -9.79
CA LYS A 64 -33.75 5.02 -9.73
C LYS A 64 -35.17 4.45 -9.70
N ALA A 65 -35.73 4.23 -8.51
CA ALA A 65 -37.15 4.02 -8.31
C ALA A 65 -37.86 5.37 -8.43
N THR A 66 -38.46 5.65 -9.58
CA THR A 66 -39.41 6.74 -9.77
C THR A 66 -40.79 6.26 -9.33
N ASN A 67 -41.29 6.80 -8.20
CA ASN A 67 -42.71 6.80 -7.85
C ASN A 67 -43.17 8.25 -7.73
N SER A 68 -43.99 8.71 -8.68
CA SER A 68 -45.17 9.59 -8.56
C SER A 68 -45.62 10.01 -9.96
#